data_AF-A0AAD6V531-F1
#
_entry.id   AF-A0AAD6V531-F1
#
_cell.length_a   1.000
_cell.length_b   1.000
_cell.length_c   1.000
_cell.angle_alpha   90.00
_cell.angle_beta   90.00
_cell.angle_gamma   90.00
#
_symmetry.space_group_name_H-M   'P 1'
#
loop_
_entity.id
_entity.type
_entity.pdbx_description
1 polymer ?
#
loop_
_entity_poly.entity_id
_entity_poly.type
_entity_poly.pdbx_seq_one_letter_code
_entity_poly.pdbx_strand_id
1 'polypeptide(L)'
;DADAEINAEKSEITIETPRPCKKALPCGGFVFPFSGPGKTASSDYPYALHDTLQLPWPYSSSADGTLTLRSIACSKICAKGRSNCSACAGLSKDSILEGILDREKHGVHEKANYAYQSFSNLIELLRRKNKRIEEILALYINPHLKVGDFGRFCDNFWDLEIAETPR
;
A
#
# COMPACT_ATOMS: atom_id res chain seq x y z
N ASP A 1 -60.24 -24.88 49.45
CA ASP A 1 -58.77 -24.97 49.34
C ASP A 1 -58.40 -25.71 48.09
N ALA A 2 -57.50 -25.09 47.33
CA ALA A 2 -57.31 -25.28 45.91
C ALA A 2 -56.41 -26.48 45.58
N ASP A 3 -56.86 -27.30 44.63
CA ASP A 3 -56.07 -28.28 43.91
C ASP A 3 -55.20 -27.55 42.87
N ALA A 4 -53.87 -27.73 42.95
CA ALA A 4 -52.92 -27.24 41.95
C ALA A 4 -52.08 -28.41 41.42
N GLU A 5 -52.50 -28.89 40.25
CA GLU A 5 -51.87 -29.92 39.44
C GLU A 5 -50.68 -29.30 38.68
N ILE A 6 -49.45 -29.77 38.95
CA ILE A 6 -48.23 -29.29 38.29
C ILE A 6 -47.96 -30.18 37.08
N ASN A 7 -48.26 -29.66 35.88
CA ASN A 7 -47.84 -30.26 34.61
C ASN A 7 -46.39 -29.87 34.30
N ALA A 8 -45.48 -30.84 34.34
CA ALA A 8 -44.10 -30.68 33.90
C ALA A 8 -44.00 -30.90 32.37
N GLU A 9 -43.93 -29.80 31.62
CA GLU A 9 -43.75 -29.80 30.18
C GLU A 9 -42.29 -30.16 29.84
N LYS A 10 -42.10 -31.37 29.31
CA LYS A 10 -40.81 -31.91 28.87
C LYS A 10 -40.47 -31.28 27.50
N SER A 11 -39.69 -30.20 27.51
CA SER A 11 -39.19 -29.59 26.27
C SER A 11 -38.19 -30.52 25.58
N GLU A 12 -38.60 -31.07 24.44
CA GLU A 12 -37.80 -31.92 23.58
C GLU A 12 -36.76 -31.06 22.84
N ILE A 13 -35.47 -31.27 23.16
CA ILE A 13 -34.36 -30.58 22.50
C ILE A 13 -34.14 -31.24 21.15
N THR A 14 -34.68 -30.64 20.10
CA THR A 14 -34.44 -31.03 18.72
C THR A 14 -33.01 -30.65 18.34
N ILE A 15 -32.12 -31.64 18.29
CA ILE A 15 -30.75 -31.47 17.80
C ILE A 15 -30.83 -31.31 16.28
N GLU A 16 -30.86 -30.06 15.81
CA GLU A 16 -30.76 -29.76 14.37
C GLU A 16 -29.41 -30.25 13.85
N THR A 17 -29.44 -31.25 12.97
CA THR A 17 -28.27 -31.69 12.21
C THR A 17 -27.71 -30.53 11.37
N PRO A 18 -26.39 -30.25 11.40
CA PRO A 18 -25.80 -29.12 10.67
C PRO A 18 -26.01 -29.30 9.17
N ARG A 19 -26.81 -28.40 8.58
CA ARG A 19 -27.05 -28.38 7.13
C ARG A 19 -25.72 -28.10 6.41
N PRO A 20 -25.41 -28.80 5.30
CA PRO A 20 -24.20 -28.53 4.53
C PRO A 20 -24.21 -27.06 4.06
N CYS A 21 -23.20 -26.30 4.48
CA CYS A 21 -23.06 -24.89 4.18
C CYS A 21 -23.13 -24.64 2.66
N LYS A 22 -24.01 -23.73 2.24
CA LYS A 22 -24.11 -23.25 0.86
C LYS A 22 -22.71 -22.81 0.40
N LYS A 23 -22.23 -23.40 -0.72
CA LYS A 23 -20.88 -23.28 -1.29
C LYS A 23 -20.19 -21.97 -0.93
N ALA A 24 -19.21 -22.07 -0.06
CA ALA A 24 -18.45 -20.90 0.37
C ALA A 24 -17.51 -20.45 -0.76
N LEU A 25 -17.42 -19.14 -0.99
CA LEU A 25 -16.59 -18.57 -2.06
C LEU A 25 -15.19 -18.23 -1.52
N PRO A 26 -14.13 -18.34 -2.35
CA PRO A 26 -12.81 -17.87 -1.97
C PRO A 26 -12.85 -16.35 -1.72
N CYS A 27 -12.06 -15.89 -0.74
CA CYS A 27 -11.97 -14.47 -0.42
C CYS A 27 -11.25 -13.68 -1.52
N GLY A 28 -11.89 -12.64 -2.04
CA GLY A 28 -11.33 -11.72 -3.03
C GLY A 28 -10.19 -10.88 -2.46
N GLY A 29 -10.37 -10.33 -1.26
CA GLY A 29 -9.41 -9.39 -0.65
C GLY A 29 -9.82 -7.93 -0.88
N PHE A 30 -8.99 -7.00 -0.43
CA PHE A 30 -9.19 -5.58 -0.67
C PHE A 30 -8.49 -5.18 -1.96
N VAL A 31 -9.23 -4.67 -2.94
CA VAL A 31 -8.65 -4.17 -4.19
C VAL A 31 -8.19 -2.74 -3.98
N PHE A 32 -6.91 -2.47 -4.22
CA PHE A 32 -6.33 -1.15 -4.04
C PHE A 32 -6.76 -0.19 -5.17
N PRO A 33 -7.36 0.97 -4.86
CA PRO A 33 -7.78 1.94 -5.86
C PRO A 33 -6.61 2.83 -6.29
N PHE A 34 -6.13 2.67 -7.53
CA PHE A 34 -5.10 3.54 -8.10
C PHE A 34 -5.67 4.89 -8.53
N SER A 35 -4.85 5.95 -8.46
CA SER A 35 -5.30 7.33 -8.65
C SER A 35 -5.51 7.78 -10.10
N GLY A 36 -5.32 6.91 -11.12
CA GLY A 36 -5.61 7.32 -12.48
C GLY A 36 -5.37 6.29 -13.60
N PRO A 37 -5.78 6.63 -14.84
CA PRO A 37 -5.53 5.81 -16.02
C PRO A 37 -4.02 5.62 -16.27
N GLY A 38 -3.61 4.41 -16.61
CA GLY A 38 -2.21 4.08 -16.93
C GLY A 38 -1.30 3.91 -15.71
N LYS A 39 -1.85 4.01 -14.50
CA LYS A 39 -1.14 3.71 -13.26
C LYS A 39 -1.14 2.21 -12.99
N THR A 40 -0.04 1.71 -12.44
CA THR A 40 0.14 0.29 -12.12
C THR A 40 0.34 0.09 -10.64
N ALA A 41 0.18 -1.15 -10.19
CA ALA A 41 0.58 -1.58 -8.86
C ALA A 41 1.99 -1.07 -8.50
N SER A 42 2.96 -1.33 -9.39
CA SER A 42 4.36 -0.96 -9.22
C SER A 42 4.61 0.54 -9.12
N SER A 43 3.77 1.36 -9.76
CA SER A 43 3.99 2.81 -9.87
C SER A 43 3.40 3.59 -8.70
N ASP A 44 2.27 3.15 -8.15
CA ASP A 44 1.46 3.95 -7.24
C ASP A 44 1.40 3.38 -5.82
N TYR A 45 1.59 2.07 -5.64
CA TYR A 45 1.62 1.51 -4.30
C TYR A 45 2.96 1.77 -3.58
N PRO A 46 2.97 2.26 -2.33
CA PRO A 46 4.19 2.50 -1.56
C PRO A 46 4.76 1.20 -0.96
N TYR A 47 5.41 0.39 -1.79
CA TYR A 47 5.95 -0.93 -1.39
C TYR A 47 6.91 -0.90 -0.20
N ALA A 48 7.71 0.16 -0.08
CA ALA A 48 8.68 0.33 1.00
C ALA A 48 8.05 0.40 2.40
N LEU A 49 6.73 0.58 2.52
CA LEU A 49 6.04 0.48 3.82
C LEU A 49 6.13 -0.93 4.41
N HIS A 50 6.23 -1.98 3.59
CA HIS A 50 6.36 -3.36 4.09
C HIS A 50 7.72 -3.64 4.74
N ASP A 51 8.74 -2.86 4.40
CA ASP A 51 10.08 -2.98 5.00
C ASP A 51 10.21 -2.16 6.28
N THR A 52 9.37 -1.13 6.44
CA THR A 52 9.47 -0.15 7.54
C THR A 52 8.40 -0.32 8.61
N LEU A 53 7.26 -0.91 8.26
CA LEU A 53 6.12 -1.13 9.15
C LEU A 53 5.72 -2.60 9.13
N GLN A 54 5.25 -3.10 10.29
CA GLN A 54 4.62 -4.42 10.37
C GLN A 54 3.16 -4.32 9.92
N LEU A 55 2.95 -4.35 8.60
CA LEU A 55 1.61 -4.25 8.03
C LEU A 55 0.84 -5.57 8.18
N PRO A 56 -0.42 -5.55 8.68
CA PRO A 56 -1.23 -6.76 8.86
C PRO A 56 -1.86 -7.28 7.55
N TRP A 57 -1.25 -7.00 6.40
CA TRP A 57 -1.64 -7.54 5.11
C TRP A 57 -0.41 -7.71 4.20
N PRO A 58 -0.26 -8.82 3.47
CA PRO A 58 0.58 -8.85 2.29
C PRO A 58 -0.18 -8.24 1.10
N TYR A 59 0.56 -8.06 0.01
CA TYR A 59 0.01 -7.64 -1.27
C TYR A 59 0.25 -8.70 -2.36
N SER A 60 -0.58 -8.69 -3.39
CA SER A 60 -0.41 -9.50 -4.60
C SER A 60 -0.92 -8.75 -5.81
N SER A 61 -0.24 -8.87 -6.95
CA SER A 61 -0.67 -8.31 -8.23
C SER A 61 -1.16 -9.43 -9.15
N SER A 62 -2.32 -9.27 -9.76
CA SER A 62 -2.83 -10.18 -10.79
C SER A 62 -2.36 -9.77 -12.20
N ALA A 63 -2.55 -10.67 -13.17
CA ALA A 63 -2.10 -10.49 -14.55
C ALA A 63 -2.75 -9.30 -15.27
N ASP A 64 -3.93 -8.87 -14.82
CA ASP A 64 -4.64 -7.67 -15.27
C ASP A 64 -4.08 -6.37 -14.65
N GLY A 65 -3.06 -6.48 -13.80
CA GLY A 65 -2.45 -5.35 -13.10
C GLY A 65 -3.16 -4.95 -11.81
N THR A 66 -4.23 -5.63 -11.41
CA THR A 66 -4.96 -5.33 -10.18
C THR A 66 -4.10 -5.66 -8.96
N LEU A 67 -3.93 -4.70 -8.04
CA LEU A 67 -3.29 -4.94 -6.74
C LEU A 67 -4.34 -5.28 -5.70
N THR A 68 -4.13 -6.42 -5.04
CA THR A 68 -4.99 -6.92 -3.98
C THR A 68 -4.21 -7.01 -2.69
N LEU A 69 -4.77 -6.42 -1.62
CA LEU A 69 -4.30 -6.56 -0.25
C LEU A 69 -5.15 -7.60 0.46
N ARG A 70 -4.52 -8.47 1.26
CA ARG A 70 -5.23 -9.53 1.97
C ARG A 70 -4.85 -9.50 3.44
N SER A 71 -5.82 -9.48 4.35
CA SER A 71 -5.47 -9.50 5.77
C SER A 71 -4.73 -10.80 6.12
N ILE A 72 -3.70 -10.74 6.97
CA ILE A 72 -3.06 -11.95 7.51
C ILE A 72 -4.05 -12.81 8.30
N ALA A 73 -5.10 -12.20 8.86
CA ALA A 73 -6.20 -12.86 9.56
C ALA A 73 -7.31 -13.34 8.60
N CYS A 74 -7.06 -13.37 7.28
CA CYS A 74 -8.03 -13.81 6.30
C CYS A 74 -8.40 -15.29 6.50
N SER A 75 -9.69 -15.57 6.72
CA SER A 75 -10.25 -16.92 6.80
C SER A 75 -10.26 -17.67 5.46
N LYS A 76 -9.81 -17.03 4.37
CA LYS A 76 -9.82 -17.49 2.97
C LYS A 76 -11.20 -17.76 2.37
N ILE A 77 -12.25 -17.79 3.20
CA ILE A 77 -13.60 -18.21 2.86
C ILE A 77 -14.59 -17.13 3.26
N CYS A 78 -15.55 -16.85 2.37
CA CYS A 78 -16.59 -15.85 2.59
C CYS A 78 -17.96 -16.48 2.83
N ALA A 79 -18.76 -15.82 3.69
CA ALA A 79 -20.18 -16.13 3.82
C ALA A 79 -20.92 -15.86 2.50
N LYS A 80 -22.04 -16.56 2.28
CA LYS A 80 -22.84 -16.43 1.06
C LYS A 80 -23.23 -14.96 0.82
N GLY A 81 -22.97 -14.48 -0.40
CA GLY A 81 -23.30 -13.11 -0.82
C GLY A 81 -22.22 -12.07 -0.51
N ARG A 82 -21.10 -12.45 0.12
CA ARG A 82 -19.93 -11.58 0.29
C ARG A 82 -18.80 -12.02 -0.63
N SER A 83 -18.11 -11.06 -1.22
CA SER A 83 -16.86 -11.26 -1.95
C SER A 83 -15.65 -11.41 -1.02
N ASN A 84 -15.73 -10.83 0.18
CA ASN A 84 -14.63 -10.71 1.12
C ASN A 84 -14.98 -11.23 2.52
N CYS A 85 -14.01 -11.84 3.20
CA CYS A 85 -14.13 -12.18 4.62
C CYS A 85 -14.12 -10.91 5.49
N SER A 86 -14.56 -11.01 6.74
CA SER A 86 -14.62 -9.87 7.66
C SER A 86 -13.27 -9.18 7.86
N ALA A 87 -12.19 -9.95 8.00
CA ALA A 87 -10.84 -9.42 8.18
C ALA A 87 -10.37 -8.61 6.96
N CYS A 88 -10.55 -9.13 5.73
CA CYS A 88 -10.21 -8.39 4.51
C CYS A 88 -11.12 -7.18 4.28
N ALA A 89 -12.40 -7.28 4.61
CA ALA A 89 -13.32 -6.14 4.54
C ALA A 89 -12.97 -5.04 5.55
N GLY A 90 -12.37 -5.41 6.68
CA GLY A 90 -11.90 -4.47 7.71
C GLY A 90 -10.64 -3.70 7.33
N LEU A 91 -9.87 -4.14 6.33
CA LEU A 91 -8.65 -3.45 5.91
C LEU A 91 -8.90 -2.01 5.51
N SER A 92 -10.06 -1.71 4.90
CA SER A 92 -10.40 -0.33 4.50
C SER A 92 -10.53 0.65 5.66
N LYS A 93 -10.57 0.14 6.90
CA LYS A 93 -10.67 0.92 8.15
C LYS A 93 -9.38 0.87 8.96
N ASP A 94 -8.35 0.20 8.44
CA ASP A 94 -7.03 0.23 9.05
C ASP A 94 -6.43 1.63 8.86
N SER A 95 -5.99 2.25 9.95
CA SER A 95 -5.55 3.66 9.94
C SER A 95 -4.33 3.89 9.06
N ILE A 96 -3.46 2.89 8.90
CA ILE A 96 -2.30 2.98 8.02
C ILE A 96 -2.78 2.90 6.57
N LEU A 97 -3.66 1.96 6.24
CA LEU A 97 -4.20 1.88 4.88
C LEU A 97 -5.02 3.11 4.50
N GLU A 98 -5.85 3.63 5.41
CA GLU A 98 -6.57 4.89 5.21
C GLU A 98 -5.60 6.04 4.93
N GLY A 99 -4.51 6.15 5.68
CA GLY A 99 -3.46 7.15 5.45
C GLY A 99 -2.74 6.99 4.11
N ILE A 100 -2.55 5.76 3.62
CA ILE A 100 -2.00 5.50 2.28
C ILE A 100 -3.00 5.99 1.22
N LEU A 101 -4.27 5.60 1.34
CA LEU A 101 -5.32 5.96 0.39
C LEU A 101 -5.54 7.48 0.33
N ASP A 102 -5.45 8.16 1.46
CA ASP A 102 -5.56 9.62 1.53
C ASP A 102 -4.40 10.30 0.78
N ARG A 103 -3.16 9.83 0.98
CA ARG A 103 -1.98 10.35 0.28
C ARG A 103 -1.98 10.02 -1.21
N GLU A 104 -2.52 8.87 -1.57
CA GLU A 104 -2.68 8.48 -2.97
C GLU A 104 -3.65 9.44 -3.67
N LYS A 105 -4.77 9.76 -3.00
CA LYS A 105 -5.77 10.71 -3.51
C LYS A 105 -5.29 12.17 -3.55
N HIS A 106 -4.59 12.64 -2.52
CA HIS A 106 -4.23 14.07 -2.37
C HIS A 106 -2.78 14.39 -2.75
N GLY A 107 -1.99 13.37 -3.07
CA GLY A 107 -0.56 13.47 -3.28
C GLY A 107 0.25 13.31 -1.98
N VAL A 108 1.47 12.79 -2.12
CA VAL A 108 2.40 12.66 -1.00
C VAL A 108 3.25 13.93 -0.92
N HIS A 109 3.27 14.56 0.25
CA HIS A 109 4.12 15.73 0.50
C HIS A 109 5.61 15.41 0.29
N GLU A 110 6.39 16.33 -0.28
CA GLU A 110 7.82 16.12 -0.59
C GLU A 110 8.67 15.76 0.64
N LYS A 111 8.33 16.32 1.81
CA LYS A 111 9.01 16.04 3.08
C LYS A 111 8.48 14.81 3.82
N ALA A 112 7.51 14.08 3.26
CA ALA A 112 7.04 12.85 3.89
C ALA A 112 8.16 11.80 3.91
N ASN A 113 8.08 10.87 4.86
CA ASN A 113 9.01 9.73 4.90
C ASN A 113 8.97 9.00 3.55
N TYR A 114 10.16 8.69 3.01
CA TYR A 114 10.33 8.05 1.70
C TYR A 114 9.58 6.72 1.57
N ALA A 115 9.33 6.01 2.67
CA ALA A 115 8.54 4.78 2.64
C ALA A 115 7.12 5.00 2.11
N TYR A 116 6.53 6.19 2.32
CA TYR A 116 5.22 6.55 1.78
C TYR A 116 5.25 7.06 0.34
N GLN A 117 6.44 7.25 -0.25
CA GLN A 117 6.56 7.70 -1.63
C GLN A 117 6.40 6.50 -2.56
N SER A 118 5.40 6.55 -3.42
CA SER A 118 5.30 5.60 -4.54
C SER A 118 6.46 5.80 -5.51
N PHE A 119 6.72 4.79 -6.35
CA PHE A 119 7.80 4.89 -7.33
C PHE A 119 7.59 6.04 -8.32
N SER A 120 6.35 6.31 -8.74
CA SER A 120 6.01 7.48 -9.56
C SER A 120 6.39 8.78 -8.87
N ASN A 121 6.05 8.92 -7.59
CA ASN A 121 6.31 10.13 -6.83
C ASN A 121 7.81 10.35 -6.63
N LEU A 122 8.59 9.29 -6.40
CA LEU A 122 10.05 9.38 -6.33
C LEU A 122 10.67 9.86 -7.64
N ILE A 123 10.23 9.34 -8.78
CA ILE A 123 10.69 9.80 -10.10
C ILE A 123 10.36 11.30 -10.28
N GLU A 124 9.15 11.71 -9.93
CA GLU A 124 8.75 13.11 -10.08
C GLU A 124 9.57 14.03 -9.17
N LEU A 125 9.77 13.63 -7.91
CA LEU A 125 10.63 14.34 -6.97
C LEU A 125 12.05 14.49 -7.51
N LEU A 126 12.63 13.42 -8.05
CA LEU A 126 13.96 13.43 -8.64
C LEU A 126 14.04 14.39 -9.84
N ARG A 127 13.05 14.35 -10.74
CA ARG A 127 12.98 15.28 -11.89
C ARG A 127 12.91 16.74 -11.45
N ARG A 128 12.07 17.06 -10.45
CA ARG A 128 11.98 18.43 -9.92
C ARG A 128 13.28 18.91 -9.30
N LYS A 129 13.96 18.03 -8.55
CA LYS A 129 15.27 18.35 -7.95
C LYS A 129 16.35 18.56 -9.02
N ASN A 130 16.42 17.68 -10.02
CA ASN A 130 17.38 17.82 -11.12
C ASN A 130 17.16 19.12 -11.89
N LYS A 131 15.91 19.46 -12.22
CA LYS A 131 15.59 20.74 -12.86
C LYS A 131 16.09 21.95 -12.06
N ARG A 132 15.91 21.93 -10.73
CA ARG A 132 16.38 23.02 -9.87
C ARG A 132 17.91 23.11 -9.83
N ILE A 133 18.61 21.97 -9.85
CA ILE A 133 20.07 21.93 -9.94
C ILE A 133 20.51 22.55 -11.28
N GLU A 134 19.89 22.16 -12.39
CA GLU A 134 20.18 22.74 -13.72
C GLU A 134 19.94 24.25 -13.76
N GLU A 135 18.82 24.73 -13.20
CA GLU A 135 18.50 26.16 -13.09
C GLU A 135 19.55 26.92 -12.27
N ILE A 136 20.00 26.35 -11.15
CA ILE A 136 21.09 26.92 -10.34
C ILE A 136 22.37 26.93 -11.16
N LEU A 137 22.80 25.80 -11.72
CA LEU A 137 24.03 25.74 -12.51
C LEU A 137 24.04 26.74 -13.67
N ALA A 138 22.90 26.96 -14.34
CA ALA A 138 22.79 27.97 -15.40
C ALA A 138 23.00 29.41 -14.89
N LEU A 139 22.65 29.72 -13.63
CA LEU A 139 22.90 31.03 -13.03
C LEU A 139 24.37 31.22 -12.60
N TYR A 140 25.01 30.15 -12.13
CA TYR A 140 26.41 30.21 -11.65
C TYR A 140 27.42 30.05 -12.79
N ILE A 141 27.07 29.37 -13.87
CA ILE A 141 27.89 29.22 -15.08
C ILE A 141 27.55 30.37 -16.04
N ASN A 142 28.11 31.53 -15.75
CA ASN A 142 28.11 32.67 -16.67
C ASN A 142 28.83 32.25 -17.99
N PRO A 143 28.32 32.55 -19.21
CA PRO A 143 28.91 32.16 -20.50
C PRO A 143 30.34 32.65 -20.80
N HIS A 144 30.99 33.34 -19.84
CA HIS A 144 32.39 33.75 -19.95
C HIS A 144 33.40 32.69 -19.51
N LEU A 145 32.97 31.59 -18.88
CA LEU A 145 33.84 30.45 -18.60
C LEU A 145 33.77 29.48 -19.79
N LYS A 146 34.87 29.42 -20.54
CA LYS A 146 35.00 28.57 -21.73
C LYS A 146 34.67 27.11 -21.36
N VAL A 147 33.86 26.49 -22.21
CA VAL A 147 33.32 25.10 -22.13
C VAL A 147 34.39 24.01 -21.92
N GLY A 148 35.69 24.35 -21.96
CA GLY A 148 36.80 23.41 -21.71
C GLY A 148 37.08 23.08 -20.24
N ASP A 149 36.61 23.88 -19.28
CA ASP A 149 36.97 23.68 -17.85
C ASP A 149 35.91 22.93 -17.03
N PHE A 150 34.68 22.79 -17.54
CA PHE A 150 33.58 22.14 -16.79
C PHE A 150 33.70 20.61 -16.77
N GLY A 151 34.31 20.00 -17.80
CA GLY A 151 34.57 18.56 -17.84
C GLY A 151 35.49 18.08 -16.71
N ARG A 152 36.52 18.86 -16.37
CA ARG A 152 37.43 18.54 -15.26
C ARG A 152 36.79 18.70 -13.88
N PHE A 153 35.75 19.51 -13.72
CA PHE A 153 35.11 19.70 -12.43
C PHE A 153 34.21 18.51 -12.07
N CYS A 154 33.45 17.99 -13.05
CA CYS A 154 32.61 16.81 -12.83
C CYS A 154 33.44 15.53 -12.62
N ASP A 155 34.52 15.33 -13.38
CA ASP A 155 35.38 14.15 -13.22
C ASP A 155 36.06 14.12 -11.82
N ASN A 156 36.53 15.28 -11.34
CA ASN A 156 37.18 15.37 -10.03
C ASN A 156 36.20 15.30 -8.83
N PHE A 157 34.93 15.65 -9.01
CA PHE A 157 33.94 15.62 -7.92
C PHE A 157 33.48 14.18 -7.61
N TRP A 158 33.31 13.34 -8.63
CA TRP A 158 32.98 11.92 -8.44
C TRP A 158 34.15 11.10 -7.87
N ASP A 159 35.40 11.45 -8.21
CA ASP A 159 36.58 10.74 -7.70
C ASP A 159 36.89 11.04 -6.21
N LEU A 160 36.47 12.20 -5.69
CA LEU A 160 36.66 12.56 -4.28
C LEU A 160 35.60 11.94 -3.35
N GLU A 161 34.37 11.73 -3.83
CA GLU A 161 33.27 11.23 -2.98
C GLU A 161 33.27 9.69 -2.82
N ILE A 162 33.93 8.95 -3.73
CA ILE A 162 34.10 7.48 -3.63
C ILE A 162 35.22 7.10 -2.63
N ALA A 163 36.16 8.02 -2.35
CA ALA A 163 37.30 7.74 -1.46
C ALA A 163 36.98 7.84 0.05
N GLU A 164 35.87 8.46 0.45
CA GLU A 164 35.58 8.79 1.85
C GLU A 164 34.40 8.02 2.48
N THR A 165 33.99 6.87 1.91
CA THR A 165 33.07 5.96 2.63
C THR A 165 33.84 4.85 3.34
N PRO A 166 33.97 4.87 4.68
CA PRO A 166 34.49 3.74 5.42
C PRO A 166 33.46 2.60 5.39
N ARG A 167 33.95 1.37 5.18
CA ARG A 167 33.19 0.13 5.33
C ARG A 167 32.73 -0.12 6.76
#